data_AF-A0A2V3IYR4-F1
#
_entry.id   AF-A0A2V3IYR4-F1
#
_cell.length_a   1.000
_cell.length_b   1.000
_cell.length_c   1.000
_cell.angle_alpha   90.00
_cell.angle_beta   90.00
_cell.angle_gamma   90.00
#
_symmetry.space_group_name_H-M   'P 1'
#
loop_
_entity.id
_entity.type
_entity.pdbx_description
1 polymer ?
#
loop_
_entity_poly.entity_id
_entity_poly.type
_entity_poly.pdbx_seq_one_letter_code
_entity_poly.pdbx_strand_id
1 'polypeptide(L)'
;MTPSTFAFAAPLLASAAPRGATSADKRPAKRAASALTAAAAAAAAAAAALCLSTPRAALAYGLVDGRLDKCRGDVPCVSTASVANPSKFGAPWTYQPQTDDPEKAWAALKDALLSNKDGGKIVESVDGPNLYYMRAEFPSSFRGIDDLEFRLIQQEALVTYRSASREAIFLYPLQTPINTDKNKTRLLDIRRTLGWDELAAFNPFGIDDGASASSL
;
A
#
# COMPACT_ATOMS: atom_id res chain seq x y z
N MET A 1 53.03 -34.82 1.76
CA MET A 1 52.46 -36.06 2.34
C MET A 1 51.06 -36.25 1.75
N THR A 2 51.00 -37.06 0.70
CA THR A 2 49.83 -37.82 0.23
C THR A 2 49.39 -38.84 1.30
N PRO A 3 48.40 -39.72 1.06
CA PRO A 3 47.08 -39.60 0.42
C PRO A 3 45.98 -40.26 1.30
N SER A 4 44.71 -40.33 0.87
CA SER A 4 43.98 -41.62 0.84
C SER A 4 42.63 -41.55 0.11
N THR A 5 42.53 -42.47 -0.82
CA THR A 5 41.46 -42.86 -1.74
C THR A 5 40.83 -44.15 -1.21
N PHE A 6 39.51 -44.35 -1.33
CA PHE A 6 38.79 -45.65 -1.47
C PHE A 6 37.33 -45.28 -1.79
N ALA A 7 36.64 -45.58 -2.92
CA ALA A 7 36.55 -46.67 -3.88
C ALA A 7 35.59 -47.84 -3.49
N PHE A 8 34.66 -48.13 -4.41
CA PHE A 8 33.75 -49.30 -4.56
C PHE A 8 32.49 -49.36 -3.65
N ALA A 9 31.29 -49.80 -4.06
CA ALA A 9 30.89 -50.69 -5.16
C ALA A 9 29.41 -50.48 -5.58
N ALA A 10 29.08 -50.81 -6.84
CA ALA A 10 27.72 -51.14 -7.31
C ALA A 10 27.39 -52.62 -7.00
N PRO A 11 26.11 -53.07 -7.04
CA PRO A 11 25.63 -53.71 -8.28
C PRO A 11 24.12 -53.63 -8.63
N LEU A 12 23.88 -53.77 -9.94
CA LEU A 12 22.80 -54.41 -10.73
C LEU A 12 21.53 -55.02 -10.09
N LEU A 13 20.38 -54.74 -10.74
CA LEU A 13 19.32 -55.68 -11.20
C LEU A 13 18.33 -54.84 -12.07
N ALA A 14 18.24 -54.99 -13.40
CA ALA A 14 17.40 -55.92 -14.18
C ALA A 14 15.90 -55.87 -13.75
N SER A 15 14.85 -55.81 -14.57
CA SER A 15 14.58 -56.13 -15.97
C SER A 15 13.11 -55.71 -16.26
N ALA A 16 12.77 -55.44 -17.51
CA ALA A 16 11.54 -55.91 -18.21
C ALA A 16 10.92 -54.85 -19.14
N ALA A 17 11.07 -55.10 -20.43
CA ALA A 17 10.32 -54.48 -21.51
C ALA A 17 8.87 -55.01 -21.58
N PRO A 18 8.00 -54.35 -22.35
CA PRO A 18 7.04 -55.08 -23.16
C PRO A 18 7.23 -54.80 -24.66
N ARG A 19 7.35 -55.90 -25.41
CA ARG A 19 7.08 -55.99 -26.85
C ARG A 19 5.58 -56.17 -27.04
N GLY A 20 5.03 -55.65 -28.14
CA GLY A 20 3.71 -56.07 -28.61
C GLY A 20 3.08 -55.08 -29.58
N ALA A 21 3.56 -55.06 -30.82
CA ALA A 21 2.83 -54.47 -31.95
C ALA A 21 1.90 -55.51 -32.59
N THR A 22 0.92 -54.96 -33.33
CA THR A 22 0.08 -55.54 -34.40
C THR A 22 -1.35 -55.92 -34.02
N SER A 23 -2.32 -55.18 -34.54
CA SER A 23 -3.16 -55.66 -35.66
C SER A 23 -4.05 -54.53 -36.18
N ALA A 24 -4.09 -54.38 -37.49
CA ALA A 24 -4.96 -53.48 -38.22
C ALA A 24 -6.25 -54.23 -38.61
N ASP A 25 -7.42 -53.60 -38.43
CA ASP A 25 -8.65 -54.05 -39.09
C ASP A 25 -9.51 -52.87 -39.58
N LYS A 26 -10.18 -53.08 -40.71
CA LYS A 26 -10.74 -52.09 -41.63
C LYS A 26 -12.28 -52.03 -41.55
N ARG A 27 -12.84 -50.88 -41.08
CA ARG A 27 -14.16 -50.25 -41.44
C ARG A 27 -15.45 -51.14 -41.34
N PRO A 28 -16.71 -50.62 -41.51
CA PRO A 28 -17.19 -49.24 -41.71
C PRO A 28 -18.35 -48.78 -40.79
N ALA A 29 -18.47 -47.45 -40.68
CA ALA A 29 -19.68 -46.64 -40.76
C ALA A 29 -20.82 -46.70 -39.71
N LYS A 30 -21.18 -45.47 -39.30
CA LYS A 30 -22.51 -44.91 -38.95
C LYS A 30 -22.94 -44.87 -37.47
N ARG A 31 -23.01 -43.61 -37.02
CA ARG A 31 -24.04 -42.99 -36.17
C ARG A 31 -24.06 -43.36 -34.69
N ALA A 32 -23.53 -42.46 -33.87
CA ALA A 32 -24.29 -41.89 -32.76
C ALA A 32 -23.71 -40.50 -32.44
N ALA A 33 -24.53 -39.48 -32.64
CA ALA A 33 -24.30 -38.14 -32.15
C ALA A 33 -24.53 -38.08 -30.62
N SER A 34 -24.10 -36.98 -30.01
CA SER A 34 -24.37 -36.54 -28.63
C SER A 34 -23.53 -37.17 -27.51
N ALA A 35 -22.46 -36.45 -27.13
CA ALA A 35 -22.23 -35.99 -25.76
C ALA A 35 -20.78 -35.49 -25.62
N LEU A 36 -20.46 -34.33 -26.22
CA LEU A 36 -19.17 -33.66 -25.97
C LEU A 36 -19.38 -32.15 -25.86
N THR A 37 -20.23 -31.72 -24.94
CA THR A 37 -20.44 -30.29 -24.63
C THR A 37 -20.77 -30.12 -23.16
N ALA A 38 -19.81 -30.33 -22.24
CA ALA A 38 -20.00 -29.91 -20.84
C ALA A 38 -18.73 -29.83 -19.97
N ALA A 39 -17.49 -29.95 -20.51
CA ALA A 39 -16.29 -29.99 -19.65
C ALA A 39 -15.21 -28.96 -19.99
N ALA A 40 -15.46 -28.03 -20.92
CA ALA A 40 -14.55 -26.93 -21.25
C ALA A 40 -15.08 -25.53 -20.86
N ALA A 41 -16.31 -25.44 -20.34
CA ALA A 41 -16.92 -24.17 -19.93
C ALA A 41 -16.76 -23.86 -18.43
N ALA A 42 -16.24 -24.80 -17.62
CA ALA A 42 -16.10 -24.62 -16.17
C ALA A 42 -14.75 -24.02 -15.74
N ALA A 43 -13.75 -23.98 -16.62
CA ALA A 43 -12.45 -23.33 -16.33
C ALA A 43 -12.43 -21.82 -16.64
N ALA A 44 -13.43 -21.30 -17.37
CA ALA A 44 -13.57 -19.88 -17.66
C ALA A 44 -14.43 -19.11 -16.64
N ALA A 45 -15.17 -19.81 -15.77
CA ALA A 45 -16.11 -19.21 -14.82
C ALA A 45 -15.53 -18.96 -13.42
N ALA A 46 -14.34 -19.46 -13.11
CA ALA A 46 -13.66 -19.21 -11.83
C ALA A 46 -12.63 -18.05 -11.89
N ALA A 47 -12.50 -17.39 -13.04
CA ALA A 47 -11.63 -16.22 -13.22
C ALA A 47 -12.38 -14.87 -13.08
N ALA A 48 -13.68 -14.89 -12.75
CA ALA A 48 -14.57 -13.73 -12.78
C ALA A 48 -14.83 -13.08 -11.40
N ALA A 49 -13.92 -13.22 -10.42
CA ALA A 49 -14.11 -12.64 -9.08
C ALA A 49 -12.91 -11.85 -8.52
N LEU A 50 -11.90 -11.54 -9.34
CA LEU A 50 -11.00 -10.43 -9.08
C LEU A 50 -11.15 -9.46 -10.25
N CYS A 51 -12.03 -8.47 -10.09
CA CYS A 51 -12.00 -7.31 -10.93
C CYS A 51 -10.71 -6.56 -10.57
N LEU A 52 -9.59 -6.89 -11.25
CA LEU A 52 -8.41 -6.05 -11.23
C LEU A 52 -8.86 -4.70 -11.76
N SER A 53 -8.87 -3.72 -10.87
CA SER A 53 -9.25 -2.34 -11.12
C SER A 53 -8.54 -1.83 -12.37
N THR A 54 -9.32 -1.23 -13.27
CA THR A 54 -8.79 -0.34 -14.31
C THR A 54 -7.76 0.61 -13.69
N PRO A 55 -6.64 0.94 -14.37
CA PRO A 55 -5.72 1.97 -13.90
C PRO A 55 -6.48 3.29 -13.95
N ARG A 56 -7.15 3.60 -12.84
CA ARG A 56 -7.92 4.79 -12.61
C ARG A 56 -6.94 5.95 -12.68
N ALA A 57 -7.27 6.99 -13.45
CA ALA A 57 -6.43 8.16 -13.73
C ALA A 57 -5.45 8.42 -12.58
N ALA A 58 -4.15 8.35 -12.92
CA ALA A 58 -3.04 8.47 -11.98
C ALA A 58 -3.38 9.54 -10.93
N LEU A 59 -3.28 9.18 -9.65
CA LEU A 59 -3.50 10.15 -8.59
C LEU A 59 -2.62 11.37 -8.89
N ALA A 60 -3.25 12.54 -9.01
CA ALA A 60 -2.51 13.77 -9.24
C ALA A 60 -1.78 14.10 -7.95
N TYR A 61 -0.45 14.06 -7.97
CA TYR A 61 0.42 14.41 -6.85
C TYR A 61 0.93 15.84 -6.98
N GLY A 62 1.46 16.36 -5.89
CA GLY A 62 2.03 17.69 -5.82
C GLY A 62 1.08 18.72 -5.21
N LEU A 63 1.50 19.96 -5.32
CA LEU A 63 0.80 21.11 -4.78
C LEU A 63 -0.11 21.70 -5.85
N VAL A 64 -1.40 21.83 -5.54
CA VAL A 64 -2.38 22.55 -6.34
C VAL A 64 -2.58 23.91 -5.69
N ASP A 65 -2.26 24.99 -6.41
CA ASP A 65 -2.30 26.36 -5.90
C ASP A 65 -1.51 26.56 -4.59
N GLY A 66 -0.37 25.87 -4.49
CA GLY A 66 0.48 25.88 -3.31
C GLY A 66 -0.07 25.12 -2.11
N ARG A 67 -1.15 24.33 -2.25
CA ARG A 67 -1.73 23.50 -1.18
C ARG A 67 -1.77 22.03 -1.58
N LEU A 68 -1.84 21.14 -0.60
CA LEU A 68 -2.11 19.73 -0.86
C LEU A 68 -3.55 19.56 -1.33
N ASP A 69 -3.77 18.67 -2.28
CA ASP A 69 -5.10 18.42 -2.84
C ASP A 69 -5.98 17.63 -1.86
N LYS A 70 -7.30 17.69 -2.08
CA LYS A 70 -8.28 16.92 -1.30
C LYS A 70 -8.24 15.45 -1.66
N CYS A 71 -8.82 14.63 -0.78
CA CYS A 71 -9.03 13.22 -1.08
C CYS A 71 -10.12 13.04 -2.12
N ARG A 72 -9.86 12.22 -3.14
CA ARG A 72 -10.90 11.76 -4.05
C ARG A 72 -11.86 10.82 -3.32
N GLY A 73 -13.13 10.81 -3.73
CA GLY A 73 -14.18 10.01 -3.07
C GLY A 73 -13.99 8.49 -3.21
N ASP A 74 -13.32 8.07 -4.28
CA ASP A 74 -13.20 6.70 -4.77
C ASP A 74 -11.97 5.92 -4.27
N VAL A 75 -11.09 6.54 -3.50
CA VAL A 75 -9.90 5.87 -2.95
C VAL A 75 -9.81 6.05 -1.44
N PRO A 76 -9.26 5.06 -0.70
CA PRO A 76 -8.84 5.25 0.68
C PRO A 76 -7.86 6.42 0.78
N CYS A 77 -8.23 7.47 1.51
CA CYS A 77 -7.39 8.65 1.62
C CYS A 77 -7.73 9.45 2.89
N VAL A 78 -6.70 10.10 3.44
CA VAL A 78 -6.77 11.07 4.53
C VAL A 78 -6.04 12.33 4.09
N SER A 79 -6.64 13.51 4.22
CA SER A 79 -5.98 14.78 3.88
C SER A 79 -6.46 15.90 4.77
N THR A 80 -5.55 16.81 5.11
CA THR A 80 -5.86 18.06 5.80
C THR A 80 -6.69 19.02 4.93
N ALA A 81 -6.72 18.82 3.62
CA ALA A 81 -7.54 19.62 2.69
C ALA A 81 -8.97 19.07 2.50
N SER A 82 -9.29 17.88 3.03
CA SER A 82 -10.61 17.24 2.88
C SER A 82 -11.66 17.75 3.87
N VAL A 83 -11.69 19.06 4.16
CA VAL A 83 -12.57 19.66 5.20
C VAL A 83 -14.06 19.39 5.00
N ALA A 84 -14.50 19.18 3.76
CA ALA A 84 -15.90 18.87 3.43
C ALA A 84 -16.28 17.39 3.67
N ASN A 85 -15.32 16.50 3.96
CA ASN A 85 -15.56 15.08 4.16
C ASN A 85 -14.91 14.62 5.49
N PRO A 86 -15.67 14.54 6.60
CA PRO A 86 -15.11 14.25 7.92
C PRO A 86 -14.46 12.86 8.00
N SER A 87 -14.91 11.89 7.20
CA SER A 87 -14.32 10.54 7.19
C SER A 87 -12.91 10.48 6.59
N LYS A 88 -12.57 11.46 5.74
CA LYS A 88 -11.28 11.61 5.04
C LYS A 88 -10.46 12.82 5.50
N PHE A 89 -11.01 13.60 6.41
CA PHE A 89 -10.31 14.73 7.01
C PHE A 89 -9.35 14.23 8.09
N GLY A 90 -8.14 14.79 8.11
CA GLY A 90 -7.20 14.67 9.22
C GLY A 90 -6.79 16.06 9.66
N ALA A 91 -6.67 16.30 10.97
CA ALA A 91 -6.23 17.60 11.46
C ALA A 91 -4.74 17.83 11.11
N PRO A 92 -4.33 19.05 10.74
CA PRO A 92 -2.93 19.36 10.54
C PRO A 92 -2.15 19.21 11.84
N TRP A 93 -0.86 18.93 11.73
CA TRP A 93 0.02 18.76 12.89
C TRP A 93 0.74 20.07 13.20
N THR A 94 1.03 20.29 14.47
CA THR A 94 1.95 21.32 14.93
C THR A 94 3.24 20.64 15.39
N TYR A 95 4.38 21.18 14.97
CA TYR A 95 5.68 20.72 15.45
C TYR A 95 6.14 21.45 16.73
N GLN A 96 5.33 22.41 17.20
CA GLN A 96 5.46 23.01 18.52
C GLN A 96 4.64 22.22 19.55
N PRO A 97 5.12 22.08 20.80
CA PRO A 97 6.29 22.75 21.39
C PRO A 97 7.65 22.06 21.17
N GLN A 98 7.72 20.97 20.41
CA GLN A 98 8.93 20.12 20.32
C GLN A 98 10.09 20.84 19.63
N THR A 99 9.81 21.68 18.64
CA THR A 99 10.82 22.50 17.97
C THR A 99 10.23 23.82 17.47
N ASP A 100 11.03 24.88 17.43
CA ASP A 100 10.65 26.16 16.81
C ASP A 100 11.27 26.34 15.42
N ASP A 101 12.27 25.52 15.10
CA ASP A 101 13.03 25.62 13.86
C ASP A 101 12.42 24.72 12.78
N PRO A 102 11.90 25.29 11.67
CA PRO A 102 11.25 24.51 10.61
C PRO A 102 12.21 23.54 9.93
N GLU A 103 13.50 23.83 9.84
CA GLU A 103 14.47 22.93 9.21
C GLU A 103 14.67 21.67 10.06
N LYS A 104 14.71 21.84 11.40
CA LYS A 104 14.79 20.71 12.34
C LYS A 104 13.50 19.90 12.34
N ALA A 105 12.34 20.56 12.31
CA ALA A 105 11.05 19.88 12.19
C ALA A 105 11.01 19.02 10.92
N TRP A 106 11.49 19.57 9.81
CA TRP A 106 11.52 18.88 8.53
C TRP A 106 12.49 17.70 8.51
N ALA A 107 13.68 17.86 9.09
CA ALA A 107 14.65 16.78 9.25
C ALA A 107 14.10 15.65 10.14
N ALA A 108 13.45 15.99 11.26
CA ALA A 108 12.81 15.02 12.15
C ALA A 108 11.70 14.23 11.43
N LEU A 109 10.88 14.91 10.62
CA LEU A 109 9.84 14.25 9.84
C LEU A 109 10.42 13.27 8.82
N LYS A 110 11.51 13.62 8.12
CA LYS A 110 12.21 12.69 7.22
C LYS A 110 12.73 11.47 7.95
N ASP A 111 13.35 11.67 9.10
CA ASP A 111 13.87 10.58 9.92
C ASP A 111 12.74 9.65 10.42
N ALA A 112 11.62 10.21 10.86
CA ALA A 112 10.45 9.44 11.26
C ALA A 112 9.82 8.64 10.11
N LEU A 113 9.86 9.17 8.87
CA LEU A 113 9.39 8.44 7.69
C LEU A 113 10.29 7.26 7.32
N LEU A 114 11.61 7.45 7.38
CA LEU A 114 12.60 6.42 7.08
C LEU A 114 12.65 5.34 8.18
N SER A 115 12.45 5.73 9.44
CA SER A 115 12.44 4.84 10.61
C SER A 115 11.10 4.14 10.82
N ASN A 116 10.09 4.41 9.98
CA ASN A 116 8.78 3.79 10.12
C ASN A 116 8.84 2.28 9.83
N LYS A 117 8.13 1.49 10.66
CA LYS A 117 8.04 0.03 10.56
C LYS A 117 7.50 -0.46 9.21
N ASP A 118 6.69 0.35 8.54
CA ASP A 118 6.08 0.03 7.25
C ASP A 118 7.08 0.10 6.07
N GLY A 119 8.31 0.62 6.27
CA GLY A 119 9.34 0.65 5.22
C GLY A 119 9.05 1.66 4.10
N GLY A 120 8.87 2.93 4.46
CA GLY A 120 8.63 4.01 3.50
C GLY A 120 9.86 4.40 2.69
N LYS A 121 9.64 4.84 1.45
CA LYS A 121 10.68 5.40 0.57
C LYS A 121 10.32 6.83 0.19
N ILE A 122 11.22 7.78 0.44
CA ILE A 122 11.08 9.16 -0.05
C ILE A 122 11.39 9.16 -1.56
N VAL A 123 10.44 9.61 -2.37
CA VAL A 123 10.57 9.66 -3.83
C VAL A 123 10.88 11.06 -4.32
N GLU A 124 10.33 12.06 -3.65
CA GLU A 124 10.50 13.46 -4.01
C GLU A 124 10.64 14.29 -2.72
N SER A 125 11.60 15.20 -2.70
CA SER A 125 11.79 16.14 -1.60
C SER A 125 12.27 17.47 -2.14
N VAL A 126 11.57 18.53 -1.76
CA VAL A 126 11.89 19.91 -2.07
C VAL A 126 12.14 20.60 -0.74
N ASP A 127 13.42 20.92 -0.51
CA ASP A 127 13.91 21.61 0.68
C ASP A 127 14.33 23.02 0.27
N GLY A 128 13.38 23.94 0.25
CA GLY A 128 13.61 25.32 -0.15
C GLY A 128 13.27 26.31 0.96
N PRO A 129 13.88 27.52 0.96
CA PRO A 129 13.58 28.55 1.95
C PRO A 129 12.12 29.02 1.92
N ASN A 130 11.42 28.79 0.81
CA ASN A 130 10.03 29.18 0.62
C ASN A 130 9.06 27.99 0.55
N LEU A 131 9.57 26.76 0.40
CA LEU A 131 8.74 25.60 0.18
C LEU A 131 9.40 24.33 0.72
N TYR A 132 8.71 23.73 1.70
CA TYR A 132 9.00 22.41 2.21
C TYR A 132 7.91 21.46 1.76
N TYR A 133 8.27 20.57 0.84
CA TYR A 133 7.37 19.56 0.30
C TYR A 133 8.11 18.25 0.15
N MET A 134 7.47 17.14 0.49
CA MET A 134 7.98 15.82 0.13
C MET A 134 6.87 14.83 -0.12
N ARG A 135 7.22 13.84 -0.93
CA ARG A 135 6.40 12.68 -1.24
C ARG A 135 7.17 11.40 -0.89
N ALA A 136 6.50 10.54 -0.14
CA ALA A 136 6.97 9.22 0.23
C ALA A 136 5.98 8.16 -0.25
N GLU A 137 6.51 7.00 -0.64
CA GLU A 137 5.75 5.82 -1.05
C GLU A 137 5.87 4.76 0.04
N PHE A 138 4.75 4.15 0.41
CA PHE A 138 4.66 3.11 1.42
C PHE A 138 3.98 1.86 0.86
N PRO A 139 4.42 0.65 1.26
CA PRO A 139 3.73 -0.58 0.86
C PRO A 139 2.37 -0.68 1.54
N SER A 140 1.33 -0.88 0.74
CA SER A 140 -0.04 -1.09 1.22
C SER A 140 -0.27 -2.56 1.62
N SER A 141 -1.37 -2.84 2.31
CA SER A 141 -1.68 -4.20 2.80
C SER A 141 -1.99 -5.20 1.68
N PHE A 142 -2.35 -4.72 0.47
CA PHE A 142 -2.80 -5.60 -0.62
C PHE A 142 -2.05 -5.32 -1.93
N ARG A 143 -0.73 -5.55 -1.96
CA ARG A 143 0.16 -5.35 -3.14
C ARG A 143 0.16 -3.94 -3.77
N GLY A 144 -0.67 -3.03 -3.29
CA GLY A 144 -0.68 -1.63 -3.70
C GLY A 144 0.41 -0.79 -3.03
N ILE A 145 0.54 0.44 -3.51
CA ILE A 145 1.40 1.48 -2.95
C ILE A 145 0.49 2.59 -2.43
N ASP A 146 0.80 3.08 -1.23
CA ASP A 146 0.20 4.27 -0.66
C ASP A 146 1.17 5.43 -0.82
N ASP A 147 0.69 6.58 -1.29
CA ASP A 147 1.45 7.81 -1.36
C ASP A 147 1.17 8.66 -0.13
N LEU A 148 2.23 9.20 0.46
CA LEU A 148 2.19 10.15 1.55
C LEU A 148 2.86 11.44 1.10
N GLU A 149 2.16 12.55 1.23
CA GLU A 149 2.64 13.88 0.91
C GLU A 149 2.59 14.74 2.15
N PHE A 150 3.67 15.48 2.38
CA PHE A 150 3.79 16.42 3.47
C PHE A 150 4.16 17.79 2.90
N ARG A 151 3.57 18.81 3.51
CA ARG A 151 3.94 20.20 3.27
C ARG A 151 3.99 20.93 4.59
N LEU A 152 5.15 21.54 4.87
CA LEU A 152 5.38 22.33 6.07
C LEU A 152 5.15 23.82 5.75
N ILE A 153 4.36 24.48 6.60
CA ILE A 153 4.03 25.92 6.55
C ILE A 153 4.76 26.59 7.71
N GLN A 154 5.90 27.21 7.40
CA GLN A 154 6.81 27.75 8.41
C GLN A 154 6.18 28.87 9.23
N GLN A 155 5.34 29.70 8.60
CA GLN A 155 4.73 30.88 9.22
C GLN A 155 3.74 30.51 10.33
N GLU A 156 3.13 29.34 10.24
CA GLU A 156 2.08 28.87 11.16
C GLU A 156 2.57 27.74 12.07
N ALA A 157 3.82 27.30 11.93
CA ALA A 157 4.37 26.10 12.56
C ALA A 157 3.54 24.82 12.31
N LEU A 158 2.92 24.73 11.12
CA LEU A 158 2.00 23.65 10.76
C LEU A 158 2.59 22.71 9.71
N VAL A 159 2.23 21.43 9.83
CA VAL A 159 2.45 20.41 8.81
C VAL A 159 1.09 19.93 8.30
N THR A 160 0.88 20.18 7.02
CA THR A 160 -0.24 19.64 6.26
C THR A 160 0.18 18.34 5.58
N TYR A 161 -0.76 17.42 5.46
CA TYR A 161 -0.46 16.11 4.88
C TYR A 161 -1.62 15.57 4.06
N ARG A 162 -1.28 14.66 3.16
CA ARG A 162 -2.21 13.82 2.40
C ARG A 162 -1.65 12.42 2.31
N SER A 163 -2.45 11.42 2.66
CA SER A 163 -2.17 10.01 2.45
C SER A 163 -3.23 9.43 1.54
N ALA A 164 -2.85 8.85 0.41
CA ALA A 164 -3.78 8.28 -0.55
C ALA A 164 -3.29 6.91 -1.03
N SER A 165 -4.17 5.91 -1.02
CA SER A 165 -3.86 4.61 -1.62
C SER A 165 -4.09 4.66 -3.13
N ARG A 166 -3.16 4.10 -3.92
CA ARG A 166 -3.32 3.98 -5.39
C ARG A 166 -4.40 2.97 -5.77
N GLU A 167 -4.69 2.03 -4.88
CA GLU A 167 -5.64 0.95 -5.11
C GLU A 167 -6.81 1.03 -4.11
N ALA A 168 -8.01 0.78 -4.62
CA ALA A 168 -9.22 0.74 -3.82
C ALA A 168 -9.94 -0.59 -4.10
N ILE A 169 -10.04 -1.41 -3.05
CA ILE A 169 -10.79 -2.67 -3.09
C ILE A 169 -12.18 -2.39 -2.51
N PHE A 170 -13.19 -2.58 -3.34
CA PHE A 170 -14.59 -2.46 -2.98
C PHE A 170 -15.18 -3.87 -2.83
N LEU A 171 -15.85 -4.14 -1.71
CA LEU A 171 -16.55 -5.40 -1.48
C LEU A 171 -18.05 -5.20 -1.65
N TYR A 172 -18.61 -5.69 -2.76
CA TYR A 172 -20.05 -5.61 -3.00
C TYR A 172 -20.84 -6.44 -1.95
N PRO A 173 -21.97 -5.93 -1.39
CA PRO A 173 -22.70 -4.69 -1.72
C PRO A 173 -22.25 -3.43 -0.96
N LEU A 174 -21.25 -3.52 -0.09
CA LEU A 174 -20.71 -2.38 0.65
C LEU A 174 -19.91 -1.47 -0.28
N GLN A 175 -20.39 -0.26 -0.51
CA GLN A 175 -19.72 0.75 -1.35
C GLN A 175 -18.52 1.42 -0.65
N THR A 176 -18.11 0.94 0.53
CA THR A 176 -16.99 1.47 1.30
C THR A 176 -15.70 0.70 1.01
N PRO A 177 -14.56 1.40 0.79
CA PRO A 177 -13.29 0.72 0.57
C PRO A 177 -12.70 0.22 1.90
N ILE A 178 -12.22 -1.03 1.92
CA ILE A 178 -11.80 -1.73 3.15
C ILE A 178 -10.46 -1.20 3.71
N ASN A 179 -9.63 -0.55 2.89
CA ASN A 179 -8.25 -0.19 3.24
C ASN A 179 -8.08 1.26 3.76
N THR A 180 -9.11 1.85 4.38
CA THR A 180 -9.03 3.24 4.86
C THR A 180 -8.18 3.39 6.13
N ASP A 181 -8.16 2.35 6.97
CA ASP A 181 -7.59 2.47 8.31
C ASP A 181 -6.06 2.44 8.33
N LYS A 182 -5.40 1.76 7.38
CA LYS A 182 -3.94 1.68 7.35
C LYS A 182 -3.27 3.04 7.22
N ASN A 183 -3.79 3.90 6.33
CA ASN A 183 -3.28 5.25 6.14
C ASN A 183 -3.41 6.09 7.42
N LYS A 184 -4.52 5.94 8.16
CA LYS A 184 -4.73 6.60 9.45
C LYS A 184 -3.75 6.08 10.51
N THR A 185 -3.64 4.76 10.67
CA THR A 185 -2.70 4.15 11.63
C THR A 185 -1.27 4.57 11.36
N ARG A 186 -0.83 4.57 10.11
CA ARG A 186 0.52 5.00 9.72
C ARG A 186 0.79 6.46 10.07
N LEU A 187 -0.16 7.34 9.75
CA LEU A 187 -0.06 8.76 10.11
C LEU A 187 0.03 8.94 11.63
N LEU A 188 -0.77 8.20 12.41
CA LEU A 188 -0.70 8.20 13.88
C LEU A 188 0.65 7.70 14.40
N ASP A 189 1.21 6.66 13.80
CA ASP A 189 2.52 6.13 14.20
C ASP A 189 3.66 7.12 13.91
N ILE A 190 3.63 7.80 12.77
CA ILE A 190 4.58 8.88 12.43
C ILE A 190 4.45 10.02 13.44
N ARG A 191 3.21 10.47 13.70
CA ARG A 191 2.92 11.54 14.65
C ARG A 191 3.43 11.21 16.05
N ARG A 192 3.15 9.99 16.54
CA ARG A 192 3.63 9.50 17.84
C ARG A 192 5.15 9.44 17.93
N THR A 193 5.82 9.05 16.86
CA THR A 193 7.30 9.01 16.80
C THR A 193 7.90 10.41 16.91
N LEU A 194 7.25 11.40 16.29
CA LEU A 194 7.66 12.80 16.36
C LEU A 194 7.25 13.48 17.67
N GLY A 195 6.26 12.94 18.36
CA GLY A 195 5.65 13.54 19.54
C GLY A 195 4.89 14.82 19.23
N TRP A 196 4.44 15.01 17.99
CA TRP A 196 3.72 16.20 17.54
C TRP A 196 2.22 16.13 17.84
N ASP A 197 1.60 17.29 18.00
CA ASP A 197 0.18 17.40 18.33
C ASP A 197 -0.67 17.76 17.11
N GLU A 198 -1.95 17.39 17.15
CA GLU A 198 -2.94 17.88 16.19
C GLU A 198 -3.43 19.26 16.58
N LEU A 199 -3.59 20.15 15.60
CA LEU A 199 -4.13 21.48 15.87
C LEU A 199 -5.58 21.33 16.38
N ALA A 200 -5.79 21.67 17.65
CA ALA A 200 -6.94 21.32 18.50
C ALA A 200 -8.33 21.81 18.06
N ALA A 201 -8.52 22.25 16.82
CA ALA A 201 -9.84 22.66 16.32
C ALA A 201 -10.78 21.47 16.01
N PHE A 202 -10.29 20.23 16.06
CA PHE A 202 -11.13 19.05 15.82
C PHE A 202 -10.64 17.84 16.63
N ASN A 203 -10.82 17.87 17.96
CA ASN A 203 -10.81 16.67 18.80
C ASN A 203 -12.25 16.21 19.04
N PRO A 204 -12.92 15.51 18.09
CA PRO A 204 -14.31 15.09 18.27
C PRO A 204 -14.48 13.97 19.32
N PHE A 205 -13.38 13.43 19.86
CA PHE A 205 -13.40 12.32 20.80
C PHE A 205 -12.79 12.61 22.16
N GLY A 206 -12.24 13.80 22.41
CA GLY A 206 -11.73 14.19 23.74
C GLY A 206 -10.78 13.15 24.33
N ILE A 207 -9.99 12.46 23.50
CA ILE A 207 -8.93 11.61 24.01
C ILE A 207 -7.76 12.54 24.28
N ASP A 208 -7.69 12.97 25.53
CA ASP A 208 -6.53 13.65 26.08
C ASP A 208 -5.43 12.59 26.17
N ASP A 209 -4.68 12.40 25.09
CA ASP A 209 -3.41 11.71 25.15
C ASP A 209 -2.57 12.54 26.13
N GLY A 210 -2.46 12.11 27.39
CA GLY A 210 -1.88 12.84 28.53
C GLY A 210 -0.37 13.13 28.42
N ALA A 211 0.10 13.56 27.26
CA ALA A 211 1.44 14.01 26.96
C ALA A 211 1.60 15.55 27.12
N SER A 212 0.62 16.25 27.70
CA SER A 212 0.83 17.59 28.26
C SER A 212 1.58 17.51 29.59
N ALA A 213 2.77 16.93 29.56
CA ALA A 213 3.73 17.03 30.64
C ALA A 213 4.36 18.43 30.61
N SER A 214 3.92 19.26 31.57
CA SER A 214 4.74 20.15 32.39
C SER A 214 5.87 20.92 31.70
N SER A 215 5.67 22.24 31.53
CA SER A 215 6.61 23.37 31.63
C SER A 215 5.86 24.59 31.06
N LEU A 216 5.49 25.67 31.78
CA LEU A 216 6.00 26.38 32.95
C LEU A 216 4.82 26.98 33.73
#